data_AF-A0A925BJF3-F1
#
_entry.id   AF-A0A925BJF3-F1
#
_cell.length_a   1.000
_cell.length_b   1.000
_cell.length_c   1.000
_cell.angle_alpha   90.00
_cell.angle_beta   90.00
_cell.angle_gamma   90.00
#
_symmetry.space_group_name_H-M   'P 1'
#
loop_
_entity.id
_entity.type
_entity.pdbx_description
1 polymer ?
#
loop_
_entity_poly.entity_id
_entity_poly.type
_entity_poly.pdbx_seq_one_letter_code
_entity_poly.pdbx_strand_id
1 'polypeptide(L)'
;MYTPHWNAFPTEALFPRRGGGIPAAHTRSAHEMSEMSNTDQALSRAYELIEQERQAEAIAILKPLLTDDANNPGVWWLYAHAVGDPETARAAIDTVLRLDADYPGASDLKQSLEELLPAAKVPGITRLAMPAATPPMPELPELSGQRPMAASAFDEEELPDFSTAAPISEPKRSGSRMPMLLGVALVAVIVIVGAILFLGQPPTPQTASTSTPSLSVAQDTTPTDLPAVATEEEAETEAAPTERPSTATEEAAATEVEPSEAPAIETETAEPDATAEAEGTVGIGSDGGAESDTLIAAFAEFTLDAEPTERAQTDLGETLLVRVCGSLAGSSLRATLMEGMTAIASESANLNDDVEALGIRIVDCEGNGQSRAFAVAMDAARDFAQGDLDAVAFQGGWRPVA
;
A
#
# COMPACT_ATOMS: atom_id res chain seq x y z
N MET A 1 -1.91 -3.08 -19.18
CA MET A 1 -1.74 -4.11 -18.13
C MET A 1 -2.30 -3.49 -16.86
N TYR A 2 -3.36 -4.07 -16.30
CA TYR A 2 -3.99 -3.55 -15.09
C TYR A 2 -3.16 -4.09 -13.91
N THR A 3 -2.29 -3.26 -13.33
CA THR A 3 -1.57 -3.59 -12.10
C THR A 3 -2.52 -3.31 -10.94
N PRO A 4 -3.06 -4.32 -10.27
CA PRO A 4 -3.94 -4.07 -9.14
C PRO A 4 -3.10 -3.47 -8.00
N HIS A 5 -3.57 -2.39 -7.40
CA HIS A 5 -2.95 -1.76 -6.23
C HIS A 5 -3.22 -2.63 -5.00
N TRP A 6 -2.24 -3.42 -4.58
CA TRP A 6 -2.32 -4.26 -3.39
C TRP A 6 -1.68 -3.53 -2.19
N ASN A 7 -2.48 -3.21 -1.17
CA ASN A 7 -1.98 -2.70 0.11
C ASN A 7 -1.08 -3.74 0.78
N ALA A 8 0.07 -3.35 1.34
CA ALA A 8 0.98 -4.31 1.96
C ALA A 8 0.45 -4.83 3.30
N PHE A 9 0.59 -6.14 3.47
CA PHE A 9 0.13 -6.90 4.61
C PHE A 9 1.17 -6.89 5.74
N PRO A 10 0.75 -7.02 7.01
CA PRO A 10 1.68 -7.19 8.12
C PRO A 10 2.49 -8.50 7.93
N THR A 11 3.81 -8.37 7.87
CA THR A 11 4.79 -9.47 7.77
C THR A 11 4.69 -10.51 8.89
N GLU A 12 4.00 -10.18 9.99
CA GLU A 12 3.74 -11.12 11.09
C GLU A 12 2.84 -12.31 10.70
N ALA A 13 2.07 -12.23 9.61
CA ALA A 13 1.17 -13.31 9.19
C ALA A 13 1.89 -14.50 8.53
N LEU A 14 3.12 -14.32 8.02
CA LEU A 14 3.81 -15.37 7.26
C LEU A 14 4.39 -16.49 8.16
N PHE A 15 4.44 -16.31 9.48
CA PHE A 15 4.96 -17.31 10.41
C PHE A 15 4.06 -17.46 11.64
N PRO A 16 2.90 -18.15 11.53
CA PRO A 16 2.12 -18.49 12.70
C PRO A 16 2.97 -19.38 13.61
N ARG A 17 3.39 -18.82 14.76
CA ARG A 17 4.04 -19.59 15.83
C ARG A 17 3.11 -20.73 16.22
N ARG A 18 3.38 -21.95 15.74
CA ARG A 18 2.69 -23.18 16.13
C ARG A 18 2.86 -23.39 17.64
N GLY A 19 1.92 -22.87 18.43
CA GLY A 19 1.78 -23.12 19.85
C GLY A 19 1.25 -24.52 20.11
N GLY A 20 2.03 -25.54 19.80
CA GLY A 20 1.71 -26.95 20.04
C GLY A 20 2.51 -27.49 21.22
N GLY A 21 1.80 -27.90 22.29
CA GLY A 21 2.39 -28.49 23.49
C GLY A 21 3.34 -29.64 23.19
N ILE A 22 4.46 -29.67 23.91
CA ILE A 22 5.60 -30.60 23.81
C ILE A 22 5.09 -32.06 23.80
N PRO A 23 5.10 -32.78 22.66
CA PRO A 23 5.04 -34.23 22.66
C PRO A 23 6.45 -34.80 22.85
N ALA A 24 6.52 -35.99 23.41
CA ALA A 24 7.75 -36.69 23.78
C ALA A 24 8.77 -36.79 22.63
N ALA A 25 10.04 -36.71 23.02
CA ALA A 25 11.23 -36.63 22.18
C ALA A 25 11.32 -37.74 21.10
N HIS A 26 10.82 -37.44 19.90
CA HIS A 26 11.36 -38.00 18.67
C HIS A 26 12.52 -37.12 18.22
N THR A 27 13.70 -37.72 18.08
CA THR A 27 14.89 -37.13 17.45
C THR A 27 14.55 -36.77 16.00
N ARG A 28 14.07 -35.54 15.81
CA ARG A 28 13.89 -34.92 14.50
C ARG A 28 15.27 -34.73 13.87
N SER A 29 15.50 -35.41 12.76
CA SER A 29 16.83 -35.51 12.13
C SER A 29 17.30 -34.14 11.66
N ALA A 30 18.59 -33.83 11.81
CA ALA A 30 19.20 -32.55 11.42
C ALA A 30 18.96 -32.15 9.95
N HIS A 31 18.59 -33.11 9.11
CA HIS A 31 18.20 -32.88 7.71
C HIS A 31 16.91 -32.05 7.59
N GLU A 32 15.90 -32.32 8.43
CA GLU A 32 14.59 -31.63 8.40
C GLU A 32 14.71 -30.15 8.81
N MET A 33 15.71 -29.81 9.64
CA MET A 33 15.99 -28.42 10.00
C MET A 33 16.72 -27.63 8.90
N SER A 34 17.53 -28.30 8.05
CA SER A 34 18.18 -27.63 6.92
C SER A 34 17.23 -27.36 5.76
N GLU A 35 16.29 -28.27 5.48
CA GLU A 35 15.30 -28.06 4.42
C GLU A 35 14.35 -26.91 4.74
N MET A 36 13.85 -26.82 5.98
CA MET A 36 12.94 -25.74 6.41
C MET A 36 13.59 -24.35 6.25
N SER A 37 14.88 -24.22 6.60
CA SER A 37 15.61 -22.97 6.42
C SER A 37 15.79 -22.55 4.95
N ASN A 38 15.85 -23.50 4.02
CA ASN A 38 15.99 -23.20 2.60
C ASN A 38 14.65 -22.74 2.00
N THR A 39 13.55 -23.41 2.38
CA THR A 39 12.19 -22.97 2.01
C THR A 39 11.92 -21.56 2.53
N ASP A 40 12.22 -21.28 3.79
CA ASP A 40 12.03 -19.94 4.38
C ASP A 40 12.84 -18.87 3.64
N GLN A 41 14.11 -19.17 3.28
CA GLN A 41 14.95 -18.26 2.52
C GLN A 41 14.40 -18.01 1.11
N ALA A 42 13.89 -19.05 0.45
CA ALA A 42 13.29 -18.94 -0.88
C ALA A 42 11.98 -18.13 -0.85
N LEU A 43 11.16 -18.29 0.18
CA LEU A 43 9.93 -17.51 0.39
C LEU A 43 10.24 -16.03 0.63
N SER A 44 11.21 -15.70 1.50
CA SER A 44 11.65 -14.33 1.73
C SER A 44 12.15 -13.66 0.44
N ARG A 45 12.95 -14.39 -0.35
CA ARG A 45 13.43 -13.88 -1.65
C ARG A 45 12.30 -13.69 -2.66
N ALA A 46 11.32 -14.60 -2.70
CA ALA A 46 10.17 -14.46 -3.58
C ALA A 46 9.32 -13.24 -3.19
N TYR A 47 9.15 -12.98 -1.89
CA TYR A 47 8.47 -11.80 -1.38
C TYR A 47 9.17 -10.50 -1.82
N GLU A 48 10.48 -10.39 -1.63
CA GLU A 48 11.26 -9.22 -2.08
C GLU A 48 11.11 -8.97 -3.60
N LEU A 49 11.05 -10.04 -4.40
CA LEU A 49 10.85 -9.94 -5.85
C LEU A 49 9.43 -9.44 -6.20
N ILE A 50 8.40 -9.84 -5.45
CA ILE A 50 7.04 -9.35 -5.63
C ILE A 50 6.98 -7.85 -5.31
N GLU A 51 7.62 -7.40 -4.22
CA GLU A 51 7.68 -5.99 -3.84
C GLU A 51 8.42 -5.12 -4.87
N GLN A 52 9.40 -5.69 -5.57
CA GLN A 52 10.12 -5.04 -6.67
C GLN A 52 9.39 -5.13 -8.03
N GLU A 53 8.14 -5.60 -8.05
CA GLU A 53 7.35 -5.85 -9.26
C GLU A 53 7.99 -6.88 -10.23
N ARG A 54 8.94 -7.68 -9.75
CA ARG A 54 9.64 -8.75 -10.51
C ARG A 54 8.90 -10.08 -10.40
N GLN A 55 7.62 -10.05 -10.72
CA GLN A 55 6.67 -11.17 -10.61
C GLN A 55 7.14 -12.47 -11.29
N ALA A 56 7.68 -12.37 -12.51
CA ALA A 56 8.14 -13.53 -13.27
C ALA A 56 9.27 -14.30 -12.55
N GLU A 57 10.16 -13.59 -11.86
CA GLU A 57 11.26 -14.19 -11.10
C GLU A 57 10.77 -14.79 -9.79
N ALA A 58 9.83 -14.12 -9.11
CA ALA A 58 9.17 -14.68 -7.93
C ALA A 58 8.46 -16.01 -8.27
N ILE A 59 7.73 -16.06 -9.38
CA ILE A 59 7.09 -17.29 -9.88
C ILE A 59 8.12 -18.40 -10.13
N ALA A 60 9.29 -18.07 -10.68
CA ALA A 60 10.35 -19.04 -10.95
C ALA A 60 10.89 -19.69 -9.66
N ILE A 61 10.89 -18.96 -8.54
CA ILE A 61 11.25 -19.48 -7.21
C ILE A 61 10.10 -20.27 -6.59
N LEU A 62 8.85 -19.80 -6.70
CA LEU A 62 7.70 -20.40 -6.02
C LEU A 62 7.23 -21.71 -6.67
N LYS A 63 7.35 -21.87 -7.99
CA LYS A 63 6.92 -23.09 -8.70
C LYS A 63 7.58 -24.39 -8.21
N PRO A 64 8.90 -24.49 -8.04
CA PRO A 64 9.50 -25.70 -7.48
C PRO A 64 9.01 -25.96 -6.04
N LEU A 65 8.86 -24.91 -5.22
CA LEU A 65 8.33 -25.05 -3.86
C LEU A 65 6.89 -25.59 -3.82
N LEU A 66 6.04 -25.21 -4.79
CA LEU A 66 4.68 -25.79 -4.90
C LEU A 66 4.70 -27.27 -5.28
N THR A 67 5.77 -27.73 -5.95
CA THR A 67 5.94 -29.14 -6.31
C THR A 67 6.44 -29.94 -5.11
N ASP A 68 7.39 -29.37 -4.35
CA ASP A 68 8.02 -30.01 -3.21
C ASP A 68 7.13 -29.97 -1.95
N ASP A 69 6.38 -28.88 -1.75
CA ASP A 69 5.55 -28.62 -0.57
C ASP A 69 4.18 -28.02 -0.95
N ALA A 70 3.38 -28.82 -1.66
CA ALA A 70 2.03 -28.44 -2.12
C ALA A 70 1.03 -28.14 -0.99
N ASN A 71 1.34 -28.49 0.26
CA ASN A 71 0.45 -28.31 1.42
C ASN A 71 0.81 -27.08 2.27
N ASN A 72 1.73 -26.25 1.80
CA ASN A 72 2.15 -25.04 2.50
C ASN A 72 1.31 -23.82 2.08
N PRO A 73 0.43 -23.31 2.96
CA PRO A 73 -0.42 -22.18 2.62
C PRO A 73 0.38 -20.90 2.31
N GLY A 74 1.58 -20.73 2.88
CA GLY A 74 2.44 -19.57 2.62
C GLY A 74 2.98 -19.53 1.19
N VAL A 75 3.33 -20.69 0.61
CA VAL A 75 3.77 -20.78 -0.80
C VAL A 75 2.63 -20.41 -1.73
N TRP A 76 1.43 -20.93 -1.49
CA TRP A 76 0.22 -20.61 -2.28
C TRP A 76 -0.19 -19.15 -2.15
N TRP A 77 -0.06 -18.56 -0.96
CA TRP A 77 -0.31 -17.15 -0.69
C TRP A 77 0.60 -16.25 -1.53
N LEU A 78 1.92 -16.46 -1.45
CA LEU A 78 2.88 -15.68 -2.24
C LEU A 78 2.71 -15.91 -3.74
N TYR A 79 2.34 -17.13 -4.17
CA TYR A 79 2.06 -17.42 -5.57
C TYR A 79 0.86 -16.62 -6.09
N ALA A 80 -0.20 -16.48 -5.30
CA ALA A 80 -1.36 -15.67 -5.67
C ALA A 80 -1.01 -14.19 -5.90
N HIS A 81 -0.06 -13.65 -5.14
CA HIS A 81 0.44 -12.28 -5.34
C HIS A 81 1.41 -12.14 -6.50
N ALA A 82 2.13 -13.21 -6.85
CA ALA A 82 3.09 -13.19 -7.95
C ALA A 82 2.42 -13.33 -9.33
N VAL A 83 1.27 -14.00 -9.42
CA VAL A 83 0.58 -14.20 -10.70
C VAL A 83 -0.21 -12.95 -11.12
N GLY A 84 0.00 -12.51 -12.35
CA GLY A 84 -0.75 -11.36 -12.92
C GLY A 84 -2.14 -11.71 -13.44
N ASP A 85 -2.46 -13.00 -13.57
CA ASP A 85 -3.78 -13.46 -14.01
C ASP A 85 -4.75 -13.58 -12.81
N PRO A 86 -5.86 -12.83 -12.78
CA PRO A 86 -6.76 -12.79 -11.62
C PRO A 86 -7.50 -14.10 -11.36
N GLU A 87 -7.78 -14.90 -12.39
CA GLU A 87 -8.38 -16.23 -12.23
C GLU A 87 -7.42 -17.21 -11.56
N THR A 88 -6.14 -17.17 -11.96
CA THR A 88 -5.07 -17.96 -11.34
C THR A 88 -4.82 -17.53 -9.90
N ALA A 89 -4.81 -16.22 -9.62
CA ALA A 89 -4.68 -15.69 -8.25
C ALA A 89 -5.82 -16.21 -7.36
N ARG A 90 -7.07 -16.16 -7.86
CA ARG A 90 -8.24 -16.66 -7.14
C ARG A 90 -8.14 -18.16 -6.82
N ALA A 91 -7.75 -18.98 -7.80
CA ALA A 91 -7.57 -20.42 -7.59
C ALA A 91 -6.47 -20.74 -6.55
N ALA A 92 -5.40 -19.94 -6.53
CA ALA A 92 -4.35 -20.06 -5.52
C ALA A 92 -4.87 -19.70 -4.12
N ILE A 93 -5.63 -18.61 -3.98
CA ILE A 93 -6.25 -18.23 -2.69
C ILE A 93 -7.30 -19.23 -2.22
N ASP A 94 -8.10 -19.80 -3.11
CA ASP A 94 -9.00 -20.91 -2.76
C ASP A 94 -8.23 -22.12 -2.21
N THR A 95 -7.01 -22.34 -2.68
CA THR A 95 -6.13 -23.38 -2.12
C THR A 95 -5.60 -23.00 -0.75
N VAL A 96 -5.21 -21.74 -0.52
CA VAL A 96 -4.81 -21.24 0.81
C VAL A 96 -5.93 -21.47 1.83
N LEU A 97 -7.15 -21.00 1.53
CA LEU A 97 -8.31 -21.13 2.43
C LEU A 97 -8.75 -22.58 2.67
N ARG A 98 -8.43 -23.48 1.74
CA ARG A 98 -8.65 -24.93 1.92
C ARG A 98 -7.63 -25.56 2.86
N LEU A 99 -6.37 -25.12 2.81
CA LEU A 99 -5.29 -25.61 3.67
C LEU A 99 -5.36 -25.01 5.07
N ASP A 100 -5.71 -23.73 5.16
CA ASP A 100 -5.88 -22.96 6.39
C ASP A 100 -7.02 -21.96 6.23
N ALA A 101 -8.18 -22.28 6.81
CA ALA A 101 -9.39 -21.48 6.69
C ALA A 101 -9.28 -20.12 7.40
N ASP A 102 -8.39 -20.00 8.40
CA ASP A 102 -8.18 -18.80 9.21
C ASP A 102 -6.89 -18.05 8.78
N TYR A 103 -6.38 -18.31 7.56
CA TYR A 103 -5.16 -17.67 7.06
C TYR A 103 -5.32 -16.13 6.97
N PRO A 104 -4.48 -15.33 7.64
CA PRO A 104 -4.69 -13.89 7.75
C PRO A 104 -4.71 -13.19 6.39
N GLY A 105 -5.72 -12.35 6.15
CA GLY A 105 -5.87 -11.57 4.92
C GLY A 105 -6.37 -12.34 3.69
N ALA A 106 -6.48 -13.68 3.75
CA ALA A 106 -6.86 -14.47 2.57
C ALA A 106 -8.31 -14.29 2.12
N SER A 107 -9.24 -14.17 3.07
CA SER A 107 -10.64 -13.87 2.79
C SER A 107 -10.82 -12.50 2.14
N ASP A 108 -10.10 -11.49 2.63
CA ASP A 108 -10.18 -10.10 2.13
C ASP A 108 -9.61 -9.99 0.71
N LEU A 109 -8.48 -10.67 0.45
CA LEU A 109 -7.88 -10.73 -0.88
C LEU A 109 -8.79 -11.44 -1.88
N LYS A 110 -9.44 -12.54 -1.47
CA LYS A 110 -10.42 -13.24 -2.30
C LYS A 110 -11.59 -12.33 -2.67
N GLN A 111 -12.15 -11.62 -1.69
CA GLN A 111 -13.24 -10.68 -1.94
C GLN A 111 -12.84 -9.58 -2.92
N SER A 112 -11.63 -9.04 -2.77
CA SER A 112 -11.07 -8.03 -3.68
C SER A 112 -10.93 -8.56 -5.12
N LEU A 113 -10.48 -9.81 -5.29
CA LEU A 113 -10.39 -10.47 -6.59
C LEU A 113 -11.77 -10.72 -7.22
N GLU A 114 -12.77 -11.10 -6.41
CA GLU A 114 -14.16 -11.29 -6.88
C GLU A 114 -14.82 -9.98 -7.31
N GLU A 115 -14.44 -8.86 -6.70
CA GLU A 115 -14.90 -7.53 -7.11
C GLU A 115 -14.23 -7.07 -8.42
N LEU A 116 -12.92 -7.34 -8.57
CA LEU A 116 -12.15 -7.03 -9.77
C LEU A 116 -12.51 -7.89 -10.98
N LEU A 117 -13.00 -9.10 -10.74
CA LEU A 117 -13.58 -9.99 -11.74
C LEU A 117 -15.10 -9.86 -11.65
N PRO A 118 -15.73 -8.77 -12.14
CA PRO A 118 -17.19 -8.64 -12.08
C PRO A 118 -17.75 -9.85 -12.80
N ALA A 119 -18.25 -10.81 -12.01
CA ALA A 119 -18.42 -12.21 -12.39
C ALA A 119 -18.93 -12.23 -13.80
N ALA A 120 -18.05 -12.49 -14.78
CA ALA A 120 -18.27 -12.14 -16.19
C ALA A 120 -19.66 -12.64 -16.50
N LYS A 121 -20.63 -11.74 -16.46
CA LYS A 121 -22.02 -12.11 -16.18
C LYS A 121 -22.48 -12.56 -17.52
N VAL A 122 -22.14 -13.81 -17.88
CA VAL A 122 -22.11 -14.29 -19.25
C VAL A 122 -23.46 -13.92 -19.82
N PRO A 123 -23.55 -12.83 -20.59
CA PRO A 123 -24.81 -12.12 -20.71
C PRO A 123 -25.65 -12.99 -21.62
N GLY A 124 -26.52 -13.77 -21.00
CA GLY A 124 -27.34 -14.76 -21.66
C GLY A 124 -26.62 -15.42 -22.84
N ILE A 125 -25.72 -16.37 -22.58
CA ILE A 125 -25.99 -17.64 -23.27
C ILE A 125 -27.34 -18.09 -22.73
N THR A 126 -28.40 -17.51 -23.32
CA THR A 126 -29.58 -18.26 -23.69
C THR A 126 -29.02 -19.60 -24.05
N ARG A 127 -29.26 -20.61 -23.19
CA ARG A 127 -29.23 -21.99 -23.64
C ARG A 127 -30.14 -21.95 -24.86
N LEU A 128 -29.57 -21.77 -26.05
CA LEU A 128 -30.19 -22.17 -27.29
C LEU A 128 -30.53 -23.60 -26.96
N ALA A 129 -31.82 -23.82 -26.69
CA ALA A 129 -32.35 -25.11 -26.32
C ALA A 129 -31.71 -26.06 -27.30
N MET A 130 -30.84 -26.95 -26.80
CA MET A 130 -30.28 -28.00 -27.63
C MET A 130 -31.51 -28.60 -28.31
N PRO A 131 -31.67 -28.47 -29.63
CA PRO A 131 -32.74 -29.19 -30.28
C PRO A 131 -32.41 -30.65 -30.00
N ALA A 132 -33.29 -31.30 -29.24
CA ALA A 132 -33.28 -32.73 -29.04
C ALA A 132 -33.59 -33.37 -30.39
N ALA A 133 -32.58 -33.43 -31.25
CA ALA A 133 -32.62 -34.02 -32.56
C ALA A 133 -31.21 -34.48 -32.88
N THR A 134 -30.80 -35.57 -32.22
CA THR A 134 -29.73 -36.43 -32.71
C THR A 134 -30.17 -36.91 -34.10
N PRO A 135 -29.55 -36.49 -35.21
CA PRO A 135 -29.75 -37.20 -36.46
C PRO A 135 -29.26 -38.65 -36.26
N PRO A 136 -29.96 -39.66 -36.79
CA PRO A 136 -29.44 -41.03 -36.80
C PRO A 136 -28.07 -41.00 -37.46
N MET A 137 -27.05 -41.38 -36.70
CA MET A 137 -25.69 -41.50 -37.19
C MET A 137 -25.71 -42.51 -38.35
N PRO A 138 -25.19 -42.17 -39.55
CA PRO A 138 -25.01 -43.18 -40.58
C PRO A 138 -24.11 -44.27 -40.03
N GLU A 139 -24.60 -45.51 -40.06
CA GLU A 139 -23.86 -46.71 -39.69
C GLU A 139 -22.51 -46.71 -40.42
N LEU A 140 -21.43 -46.46 -39.69
CA LEU A 140 -20.09 -46.73 -40.17
C LEU A 140 -19.99 -48.24 -40.39
N PRO A 141 -19.52 -48.70 -41.57
CA PRO A 141 -19.37 -50.12 -41.83
C PRO A 141 -18.50 -50.75 -40.75
N GLU A 142 -19.05 -51.80 -40.12
CA GLU A 142 -18.38 -52.60 -39.12
C GLU A 142 -17.02 -53.06 -39.68
N LEU A 143 -15.95 -52.47 -39.17
CA LEU A 143 -14.59 -52.97 -39.34
C LEU A 143 -14.43 -54.24 -38.49
N SER A 144 -15.13 -55.29 -38.93
CA SER A 144 -14.97 -56.66 -38.48
C SER A 144 -13.60 -57.16 -38.93
N GLY A 145 -12.60 -57.10 -38.05
CA GLY A 145 -11.40 -57.91 -38.22
C GLY A 145 -10.06 -57.28 -37.85
N GLN A 146 -9.84 -56.91 -36.58
CA GLN A 146 -8.48 -56.86 -36.06
C GLN A 146 -8.38 -57.40 -34.62
N ARG A 147 -8.34 -58.73 -34.59
CA ARG A 147 -7.43 -59.62 -33.84
C ARG A 147 -7.05 -59.25 -32.37
N PRO A 148 -7.34 -60.14 -31.40
CA PRO A 148 -6.85 -60.02 -30.03
C PRO A 148 -5.35 -60.35 -30.00
N MET A 149 -4.52 -59.42 -29.52
CA MET A 149 -3.15 -59.70 -29.10
C MET A 149 -3.10 -59.67 -27.57
N ALA A 150 -2.87 -60.88 -27.05
CA ALA A 150 -2.34 -61.29 -25.78
C ALA A 150 -2.10 -60.23 -24.70
N ALA A 151 -2.76 -60.49 -23.57
CA ALA A 151 -2.41 -60.03 -22.24
C ALA A 151 -0.90 -60.17 -21.97
N SER A 152 -0.22 -59.04 -21.84
CA SER A 152 0.97 -58.97 -21.00
C SER A 152 0.50 -58.81 -19.56
N ALA A 153 0.83 -59.80 -18.76
CA ALA A 153 0.79 -59.78 -17.31
C ALA A 153 1.46 -58.49 -16.81
N PHE A 154 0.67 -57.58 -16.26
CA PHE A 154 1.18 -56.61 -15.31
C PHE A 154 1.00 -57.25 -13.94
N ASP A 155 2.15 -57.54 -13.34
CA ASP A 155 2.32 -57.99 -11.97
C ASP A 155 1.55 -57.04 -11.03
N GLU A 156 0.59 -57.64 -10.34
CA GLU A 156 -0.23 -57.04 -9.30
C GLU A 156 0.63 -57.04 -8.01
N GLU A 157 1.53 -56.07 -7.90
CA GLU A 157 2.26 -55.78 -6.66
C GLU A 157 1.29 -55.21 -5.62
N GLU A 158 0.70 -56.13 -4.84
CA GLU A 158 0.52 -56.09 -3.39
C GLU A 158 0.42 -54.68 -2.76
N LEU A 159 -0.74 -54.03 -2.95
CA LEU A 159 -1.13 -52.90 -2.12
C LEU A 159 -1.46 -53.40 -0.70
N PRO A 160 -0.83 -52.88 0.36
CA PRO A 160 -1.12 -53.30 1.73
C PRO A 160 -2.55 -52.92 2.13
N ASP A 161 -3.31 -53.93 2.57
CA ASP A 161 -4.60 -53.83 3.24
C ASP A 161 -4.50 -52.91 4.48
N PHE A 162 -4.89 -51.64 4.34
CA PHE A 162 -5.22 -50.80 5.50
C PHE A 162 -6.67 -51.05 5.92
N SER A 163 -6.86 -52.23 6.51
CA SER A 163 -8.07 -52.63 7.20
C SER A 163 -7.94 -52.33 8.70
N THR A 164 -8.93 -51.61 9.22
CA THR A 164 -9.46 -51.71 10.59
C THR A 164 -8.84 -50.84 11.72
N ALA A 165 -9.54 -49.73 11.95
CA ALA A 165 -10.07 -49.21 13.23
C ALA A 165 -9.16 -48.51 14.27
N ALA A 166 -9.52 -47.25 14.55
CA ALA A 166 -9.74 -46.76 15.92
C ALA A 166 -10.81 -45.64 15.92
N PRO A 167 -11.81 -45.65 16.81
CA PRO A 167 -12.72 -44.52 16.99
C PRO A 167 -11.96 -43.37 17.67
N ILE A 168 -11.86 -42.24 16.98
CA ILE A 168 -11.27 -41.02 17.52
C ILE A 168 -12.20 -40.51 18.61
N SER A 169 -11.73 -40.57 19.87
CA SER A 169 -12.44 -40.02 21.02
C SER A 169 -12.36 -38.49 20.97
N GLU A 170 -13.52 -37.83 21.02
CA GLU A 170 -13.63 -36.38 21.12
C GLU A 170 -12.93 -35.86 22.39
N PRO A 171 -11.99 -34.91 22.29
CA PRO A 171 -11.43 -34.27 23.47
C PRO A 171 -12.48 -33.35 24.10
N LYS A 172 -13.05 -33.81 25.21
CA LYS A 172 -13.91 -33.06 26.14
C LYS A 172 -13.21 -31.75 26.53
N ARG A 173 -13.71 -30.64 25.94
CA ARG A 173 -13.28 -29.25 26.17
C ARG A 173 -13.53 -28.87 27.64
N SER A 174 -12.53 -29.09 28.49
CA SER A 174 -12.52 -28.68 29.88
C SER A 174 -12.29 -27.17 29.95
N GLY A 175 -13.32 -26.42 30.40
CA GLY A 175 -13.21 -25.00 30.66
C GLY A 175 -12.29 -24.74 31.86
N SER A 176 -11.04 -24.39 31.59
CA SER A 176 -10.15 -23.82 32.61
C SER A 176 -10.24 -22.29 32.57
N ARG A 177 -11.05 -21.74 33.47
CA ARG A 177 -11.04 -20.32 33.81
C ARG A 177 -9.82 -20.02 34.69
N MET A 178 -8.69 -19.65 34.10
CA MET A 178 -7.64 -18.76 34.66
C MET A 178 -6.42 -18.78 33.71
N PRO A 179 -5.97 -17.62 33.22
CA PRO A 179 -4.97 -16.86 33.98
C PRO A 179 -5.12 -15.34 33.80
N MET A 180 -6.19 -14.73 34.29
CA MET A 180 -6.36 -13.26 34.23
C MET A 180 -5.52 -12.52 35.30
N LEU A 181 -5.03 -13.22 36.33
CA LEU A 181 -4.29 -12.59 37.44
C LEU A 181 -2.80 -12.37 37.14
N LEU A 182 -2.19 -13.09 36.18
CA LEU A 182 -0.78 -12.90 35.86
C LEU A 182 -0.53 -11.61 35.05
N GLY A 183 -1.49 -11.23 34.19
CA GLY A 183 -1.41 -9.99 33.39
C GLY A 183 -1.45 -8.72 34.24
N VAL A 184 -2.27 -8.70 35.29
CA VAL A 184 -2.41 -7.52 36.17
C VAL A 184 -1.13 -7.25 36.97
N ALA A 185 -0.44 -8.30 37.42
CA ALA A 185 0.83 -8.16 38.13
C ALA A 185 1.94 -7.60 37.22
N LEU A 186 1.97 -7.99 35.95
CA LEU A 186 2.97 -7.48 34.99
C LEU A 186 2.75 -5.99 34.69
N VAL A 187 1.49 -5.57 34.48
CA VAL A 187 1.16 -4.16 34.23
C VAL A 187 1.49 -3.29 35.43
N ALA A 188 1.24 -3.77 36.66
CA ALA A 188 1.60 -3.03 37.86
C ALA A 188 3.13 -2.81 37.99
N VAL A 189 3.95 -3.80 37.61
CA VAL A 189 5.41 -3.65 37.63
C VAL A 189 5.88 -2.62 36.59
N ILE A 190 5.30 -2.62 35.38
CA ILE A 190 5.66 -1.66 34.33
C ILE A 190 5.32 -0.23 34.75
N VAL A 191 4.15 0.00 35.37
CA VAL A 191 3.75 1.32 35.88
C VAL A 191 4.68 1.81 37.00
N ILE A 192 5.10 0.91 37.90
CA ILE A 192 6.03 1.26 38.99
C ILE A 192 7.42 1.63 38.42
N VAL A 193 7.92 0.88 37.44
CA VAL A 193 9.22 1.18 36.80
C VAL A 193 9.15 2.49 36.02
N GLY A 194 8.07 2.74 35.28
CA GLY A 194 7.85 4.00 34.57
C GLY A 194 7.81 5.21 35.53
N ALA A 195 7.11 5.08 36.66
CA ALA A 195 7.06 6.13 37.68
C ALA A 195 8.43 6.42 38.31
N ILE A 196 9.25 5.38 38.58
CA ILE A 196 10.59 5.56 39.13
C ILE A 196 11.52 6.25 38.12
N LEU A 197 11.41 5.92 36.84
CA LEU A 197 12.20 6.58 35.78
C LEU A 197 11.78 8.04 35.59
N PHE A 198 10.49 8.34 35.70
CA PHE A 198 9.98 9.71 35.54
C PHE A 198 10.31 10.61 36.75
N LEU A 199 10.29 10.06 37.98
CA LEU A 199 10.64 10.80 39.20
C LEU A 199 12.17 10.95 39.41
N GLY A 200 12.98 10.22 38.65
CA GLY A 200 14.44 10.20 38.78
C GLY A 200 15.19 11.17 37.87
N GLN A 201 14.52 11.91 36.98
CA GLN A 201 15.21 12.86 36.10
C GLN A 201 15.59 14.13 36.88
N PRO A 202 16.90 14.45 37.01
CA PRO A 202 17.33 15.67 37.68
C PRO A 202 16.82 16.88 36.89
N PRO A 203 16.39 17.97 37.55
CA PRO A 203 15.94 19.18 36.88
C PRO A 203 17.08 19.71 36.00
N THR A 204 16.83 19.77 34.69
CA THR A 204 17.76 20.37 33.74
C THR A 204 17.99 21.83 34.11
N PRO A 205 19.26 22.29 34.22
CA PRO A 205 19.55 23.68 34.56
C PRO A 205 19.06 24.61 33.45
N GLN A 206 18.03 25.40 33.76
CA GLN A 206 17.57 26.51 32.92
C GLN A 206 18.72 27.50 32.73
N THR A 207 19.19 27.63 31.50
CA THR A 207 20.13 28.67 31.10
C THR A 207 19.33 29.97 30.95
N ALA A 208 19.53 30.92 31.86
CA ALA A 208 18.87 32.20 31.86
C ALA A 208 19.26 33.02 30.62
N SER A 209 18.31 33.26 29.72
CA SER A 209 18.46 34.26 28.67
C SER A 209 18.30 35.65 29.28
N THR A 210 19.35 36.44 29.13
CA THR A 210 19.42 37.85 29.54
C THR A 210 18.54 38.67 28.60
N SER A 211 17.43 39.21 29.12
CA SER A 211 16.55 40.13 28.40
C SER A 211 17.17 41.53 28.36
N THR A 212 17.30 42.06 27.15
CA THR A 212 17.67 43.46 26.88
C THR A 212 16.38 44.30 26.88
N PRO A 213 16.27 45.41 27.62
CA PRO A 213 15.07 46.24 27.61
C PRO A 213 15.00 47.09 26.33
N SER A 214 13.92 46.96 25.56
CA SER A 214 13.58 47.90 24.49
C SER A 214 12.47 48.85 24.95
N LEU A 215 12.62 50.10 24.50
CA LEU A 215 11.98 51.31 24.99
C LEU A 215 10.53 51.43 24.46
N SER A 216 9.64 51.82 25.37
CA SER A 216 8.23 52.11 25.14
C SER A 216 8.03 53.43 24.38
N VAL A 217 7.27 53.42 23.29
CA VAL A 217 6.67 54.61 22.67
C VAL A 217 5.15 54.40 22.62
N ALA A 218 4.44 55.24 23.36
CA ALA A 218 3.00 55.34 23.36
C ALA A 218 2.52 56.19 22.18
N GLN A 219 1.55 55.71 21.41
CA GLN A 219 0.57 56.57 20.78
C GLN A 219 -0.84 55.98 20.88
N ASP A 220 -1.61 56.72 21.67
CA ASP A 220 -3.04 56.76 21.85
C ASP A 220 -3.68 57.43 20.63
N THR A 221 -4.74 56.83 20.06
CA THR A 221 -5.95 57.53 19.59
C THR A 221 -7.00 56.53 19.11
N THR A 222 -8.12 56.56 19.80
CA THR A 222 -9.39 55.87 19.51
C THR A 222 -10.30 56.81 18.66
N PRO A 223 -11.59 56.50 18.43
CA PRO A 223 -12.23 55.83 17.29
C PRO A 223 -13.00 56.78 16.34
N THR A 224 -13.41 56.31 15.14
CA THR A 224 -14.49 56.93 14.32
C THR A 224 -15.03 55.84 13.39
N ASP A 225 -16.15 55.20 13.73
CA ASP A 225 -17.54 55.56 13.38
C ASP A 225 -17.97 55.05 11.98
N LEU A 226 -19.03 54.23 12.02
CA LEU A 226 -19.75 53.67 10.86
C LEU A 226 -20.61 54.79 10.23
N PRO A 227 -21.02 54.67 8.96
CA PRO A 227 -22.33 54.06 8.73
C PRO A 227 -22.44 53.18 7.47
N ALA A 228 -23.50 52.36 7.52
CA ALA A 228 -24.12 51.56 6.47
C ALA A 228 -24.35 52.31 5.13
N VAL A 229 -24.52 51.55 4.04
CA VAL A 229 -25.51 51.78 2.95
C VAL A 229 -25.48 50.67 1.87
N ALA A 230 -26.68 50.22 1.47
CA ALA A 230 -27.15 49.53 0.24
C ALA A 230 -26.50 48.17 -0.15
N THR A 231 -27.19 47.06 -0.47
CA THR A 231 -28.51 46.73 -1.08
C THR A 231 -28.75 47.27 -2.50
N GLU A 232 -28.34 46.45 -3.48
CA GLU A 232 -28.83 46.24 -4.87
C GLU A 232 -28.59 44.72 -5.09
N GLU A 233 -29.51 43.80 -5.37
CA GLU A 233 -30.71 43.68 -6.22
C GLU A 233 -30.46 43.87 -7.74
N GLU A 234 -30.83 42.82 -8.50
CA GLU A 234 -30.87 42.65 -9.97
C GLU A 234 -29.52 42.45 -10.70
N ALA A 235 -29.33 41.56 -11.68
CA ALA A 235 -30.23 40.66 -12.42
C ALA A 235 -29.41 39.57 -13.15
N GLU A 236 -30.01 38.38 -13.25
CA GLU A 236 -30.21 37.59 -14.47
C GLU A 236 -29.28 37.84 -15.68
N THR A 237 -28.46 36.85 -16.06
CA THR A 237 -28.18 36.57 -17.48
C THR A 237 -27.92 35.08 -17.68
N GLU A 238 -28.96 34.46 -18.21
CA GLU A 238 -29.01 33.18 -18.91
C GLU A 238 -28.17 33.25 -20.20
N ALA A 239 -27.22 32.32 -20.38
CA ALA A 239 -26.72 31.94 -21.71
C ALA A 239 -26.03 30.57 -21.68
N ALA A 240 -26.76 29.55 -22.13
CA ALA A 240 -26.24 28.36 -22.80
C ALA A 240 -27.01 28.24 -24.14
N PRO A 241 -26.63 27.38 -25.10
CA PRO A 241 -25.36 26.71 -25.36
C PRO A 241 -24.82 27.08 -26.77
N THR A 242 -23.55 26.78 -27.09
CA THR A 242 -23.09 26.73 -28.49
C THR A 242 -22.43 25.40 -28.74
N GLU A 243 -23.21 24.51 -29.36
CA GLU A 243 -22.74 23.32 -30.03
C GLU A 243 -21.86 23.72 -31.23
N ARG A 244 -20.68 23.10 -31.35
CA ARG A 244 -20.01 22.94 -32.64
C ARG A 244 -19.71 21.45 -32.84
N PRO A 245 -20.28 20.81 -33.86
CA PRO A 245 -19.74 19.56 -34.38
C PRO A 245 -18.56 19.90 -35.30
N SER A 246 -17.41 19.27 -35.09
CA SER A 246 -16.36 19.21 -36.11
C SER A 246 -16.12 17.76 -36.47
N THR A 247 -16.55 17.45 -37.68
CA THR A 247 -16.45 16.19 -38.40
C THR A 247 -15.14 16.14 -39.19
N ALA A 248 -14.75 14.91 -39.58
CA ALA A 248 -13.88 14.53 -40.69
C ALA A 248 -12.35 14.66 -40.45
N THR A 249 -11.60 13.56 -40.42
CA THR A 249 -11.15 12.70 -41.55
C THR A 249 -9.91 13.28 -42.23
N GLU A 250 -8.75 12.64 -42.01
CA GLU A 250 -7.62 12.57 -42.96
C GLU A 250 -6.74 11.40 -42.48
N GLU A 251 -6.80 10.24 -43.12
CA GLU A 251 -6.14 9.85 -44.39
C GLU A 251 -4.66 9.48 -44.20
N ALA A 252 -4.35 8.35 -44.80
CA ALA A 252 -3.15 7.55 -44.66
C ALA A 252 -1.89 8.24 -45.20
N ALA A 253 -0.74 7.91 -44.60
CA ALA A 253 0.48 7.71 -45.38
C ALA A 253 1.46 6.81 -44.59
N ALA A 254 1.51 5.55 -45.00
CA ALA A 254 2.66 4.69 -44.77
C ALA A 254 3.86 5.30 -45.52
N THR A 255 4.96 5.55 -44.82
CA THR A 255 6.27 5.79 -45.45
C THR A 255 7.22 4.72 -44.96
N GLU A 256 7.41 3.74 -45.84
CA GLU A 256 8.54 2.83 -45.89
C GLU A 256 9.81 3.65 -46.15
N VAL A 257 10.79 3.57 -45.25
CA VAL A 257 12.13 4.11 -45.46
C VAL A 257 13.13 2.96 -45.25
N GLU A 258 13.68 2.51 -46.37
CA GLU A 258 14.84 1.62 -46.46
C GLU A 258 16.12 2.30 -45.91
N PRO A 259 17.17 1.51 -45.61
CA PRO A 259 18.29 1.94 -44.78
C PRO A 259 19.30 2.77 -45.58
N SER A 260 19.56 4.00 -45.11
CA SER A 260 20.61 4.85 -45.68
C SER A 260 21.83 4.90 -44.77
N GLU A 261 22.96 4.64 -45.42
CA GLU A 261 24.35 4.66 -44.99
C GLU A 261 24.74 5.64 -43.88
N ALA A 262 25.62 5.13 -43.02
CA ALA A 262 26.48 5.88 -42.13
C ALA A 262 27.30 6.94 -42.87
N PRO A 263 27.52 8.09 -42.22
CA PRO A 263 28.84 8.68 -42.23
C PRO A 263 29.36 8.83 -40.79
N ALA A 264 30.62 8.46 -40.62
CA ALA A 264 31.44 8.85 -39.49
C ALA A 264 31.45 10.38 -39.39
N ILE A 265 31.09 10.92 -38.23
CA ILE A 265 31.34 12.32 -37.89
C ILE A 265 31.95 12.36 -36.50
N GLU A 266 32.97 13.21 -36.42
CA GLU A 266 33.99 13.33 -35.41
C GLU A 266 33.45 13.76 -34.04
N THR A 267 34.08 13.22 -33.00
CA THR A 267 33.96 13.63 -31.61
C THR A 267 34.44 15.08 -31.45
N GLU A 268 33.51 16.03 -31.38
CA GLU A 268 33.79 17.37 -30.86
C GLU A 268 33.20 17.48 -29.45
N THR A 269 34.10 17.40 -28.47
CA THR A 269 33.87 17.70 -27.07
C THR A 269 33.53 19.17 -26.93
N ALA A 270 32.24 19.49 -26.78
CA ALA A 270 31.78 20.77 -26.28
C ALA A 270 31.33 20.60 -24.83
N GLU A 271 32.07 21.23 -23.92
CA GLU A 271 31.67 21.49 -22.53
C GLU A 271 30.37 22.32 -22.54
N PRO A 272 29.28 21.86 -21.89
CA PRO A 272 28.24 22.76 -21.44
C PRO A 272 28.66 23.35 -20.09
N ASP A 273 29.18 24.57 -20.15
CA ASP A 273 29.19 25.51 -19.03
C ASP A 273 27.73 25.85 -18.72
N ALA A 274 27.19 25.21 -17.68
CA ALA A 274 25.88 25.51 -17.12
C ALA A 274 26.06 25.75 -15.62
N THR A 275 26.69 26.89 -15.31
CA THR A 275 26.59 27.55 -14.02
C THR A 275 25.15 28.03 -13.82
N ALA A 276 24.36 27.25 -13.10
CA ALA A 276 23.08 27.68 -12.53
C ALA A 276 23.18 27.62 -11.00
N GLU A 277 23.92 28.58 -10.44
CA GLU A 277 23.78 28.98 -9.04
C GLU A 277 22.43 29.69 -8.90
N ALA A 278 21.49 29.03 -8.24
CA ALA A 278 20.34 29.68 -7.62
C ALA A 278 20.29 29.26 -6.14
N GLU A 279 21.35 29.59 -5.40
CA GLU A 279 21.32 29.62 -3.94
C GLU A 279 20.62 30.92 -3.51
N GLY A 280 19.29 30.90 -3.58
CA GLY A 280 18.43 31.90 -2.96
C GLY A 280 17.99 31.43 -1.58
N THR A 281 18.93 31.28 -0.64
CA THR A 281 18.57 31.01 0.77
C THR A 281 18.02 32.29 1.39
N VAL A 282 16.75 32.57 1.13
CA VAL A 282 15.98 33.59 1.84
C VAL A 282 15.74 33.02 3.24
N GLY A 283 16.47 33.53 4.23
CA GLY A 283 16.18 33.26 5.63
C GLY A 283 14.82 33.85 5.97
N ILE A 284 13.77 33.03 5.91
CA ILE A 284 12.41 33.41 6.31
C ILE A 284 12.43 33.60 7.83
N GLY A 285 12.03 34.79 8.26
CA GLY A 285 11.95 35.17 9.68
C GLY A 285 11.01 34.23 10.43
N SER A 286 11.46 33.80 11.61
CA SER A 286 10.82 32.84 12.51
C SER A 286 9.54 33.35 13.20
N ASP A 287 8.75 34.21 12.54
CA ASP A 287 7.56 34.86 13.10
C ASP A 287 6.28 34.00 13.07
N GLY A 288 6.34 32.78 12.50
CA GLY A 288 5.20 31.84 12.40
C GLY A 288 5.00 30.87 13.59
N GLY A 289 5.48 31.22 14.79
CA GLY A 289 5.59 30.26 15.90
C GLY A 289 4.25 29.68 16.40
N ALA A 290 3.19 30.47 16.49
CA ALA A 290 1.94 30.03 17.13
C ALA A 290 1.14 29.01 16.28
N GLU A 291 1.14 29.17 14.96
CA GLU A 291 0.44 28.26 14.03
C GLU A 291 1.19 26.93 13.88
N SER A 292 2.52 27.00 13.99
CA SER A 292 3.38 25.83 13.95
C SER A 292 3.11 24.91 15.14
N ASP A 293 2.81 25.46 16.33
CA ASP A 293 2.59 24.66 17.53
C ASP A 293 1.34 23.76 17.44
N THR A 294 0.23 24.29 16.90
CA THR A 294 -1.00 23.50 16.71
C THR A 294 -0.80 22.42 15.66
N LEU A 295 -0.11 22.75 14.56
CA LEU A 295 0.20 21.80 13.51
C LEU A 295 1.13 20.70 14.01
N ILE A 296 2.19 21.04 14.74
CA ILE A 296 3.12 20.06 15.33
C ILE A 296 2.38 19.14 16.32
N ALA A 297 1.42 19.66 17.08
CA ALA A 297 0.63 18.85 18.00
C ALA A 297 -0.23 17.79 17.28
N ALA A 298 -0.78 18.10 16.10
CA ALA A 298 -1.51 17.14 15.28
C ALA A 298 -0.61 15.99 14.77
N PHE A 299 0.70 16.21 14.71
CA PHE A 299 1.69 15.21 14.30
C PHE A 299 2.39 14.52 15.48
N ALA A 300 1.83 14.57 16.69
CA ALA A 300 2.44 13.97 17.89
C ALA A 300 2.67 12.43 17.79
N GLU A 301 1.96 11.75 16.88
CA GLU A 301 2.14 10.31 16.62
C GLU A 301 3.28 10.02 15.62
N PHE A 302 3.78 11.03 14.92
CA PHE A 302 4.87 10.90 13.97
C PHE A 302 6.22 11.22 14.60
N THR A 303 7.27 10.59 14.09
CA THR A 303 8.64 11.06 14.36
C THR A 303 8.89 12.25 13.43
N LEU A 304 9.18 13.42 13.99
CA LEU A 304 9.42 14.64 13.22
C LEU A 304 10.92 14.90 13.05
N ASP A 305 11.26 15.60 11.97
CA ASP A 305 12.62 16.09 11.76
C ASP A 305 12.97 17.23 12.74
N ALA A 306 14.25 17.58 12.85
CA ALA A 306 14.71 18.67 13.72
C ALA A 306 14.07 20.02 13.37
N GLU A 307 13.73 20.21 12.10
CA GLU A 307 12.96 21.33 11.57
C GLU A 307 11.62 20.78 11.04
N PRO A 308 10.59 20.66 11.90
CA PRO A 308 9.39 19.89 11.59
C PRO A 308 8.49 20.57 10.55
N THR A 309 8.68 21.86 10.30
CA THR A 309 7.90 22.66 9.37
C THR A 309 8.82 23.42 8.43
N GLU A 310 8.43 23.50 7.16
CA GLU A 310 9.16 24.18 6.09
C GLU A 310 8.15 24.92 5.22
N ARG A 311 8.44 26.17 4.86
CA ARG A 311 7.69 26.91 3.84
C ARG A 311 8.49 26.91 2.55
N ALA A 312 7.85 26.54 1.45
CA ALA A 312 8.48 26.47 0.14
C ALA A 312 7.53 26.95 -0.95
N GLN A 313 8.07 27.68 -1.94
CA GLN A 313 7.33 28.03 -3.14
C GLN A 313 7.24 26.81 -4.07
N THR A 314 6.02 26.37 -4.39
CA THR A 314 5.78 25.25 -5.32
C THR A 314 4.88 25.68 -6.48
N ASP A 315 4.58 24.76 -7.40
CA ASP A 315 3.60 24.96 -8.47
C ASP A 315 2.17 25.15 -7.95
N LEU A 316 1.91 24.82 -6.68
CA LEU A 316 0.64 25.07 -5.99
C LEU A 316 0.64 26.39 -5.20
N GLY A 317 1.73 27.17 -5.27
CA GLY A 317 1.85 28.41 -4.52
C GLY A 317 2.77 28.33 -3.30
N GLU A 318 2.62 29.29 -2.37
CA GLU A 318 3.29 29.25 -1.07
C GLU A 318 2.79 28.03 -0.28
N THR A 319 3.66 27.04 -0.08
CA THR A 319 3.29 25.73 0.46
C THR A 319 3.92 25.51 1.83
N LEU A 320 3.10 25.18 2.82
CA LEU A 320 3.57 24.73 4.13
C LEU A 320 3.71 23.21 4.13
N LEU A 321 4.93 22.73 4.32
CA LEU A 321 5.30 21.32 4.37
C LEU A 321 5.64 20.91 5.80
N VAL A 322 5.06 19.80 6.28
CA VAL A 322 5.47 19.15 7.54
C VAL A 322 6.47 18.04 7.23
N ARG A 323 7.64 18.10 7.87
CA ARG A 323 8.74 17.15 7.68
C ARG A 323 8.61 15.99 8.67
N VAL A 324 8.20 14.84 8.16
CA VAL A 324 8.02 13.61 8.93
C VAL A 324 9.12 12.60 8.59
N CYS A 325 9.71 11.98 9.60
CA CYS A 325 10.62 10.86 9.44
C CYS A 325 9.82 9.61 9.07
N GLY A 326 10.24 8.91 8.01
CA GLY A 326 9.60 7.67 7.59
C GLY A 326 10.40 6.92 6.53
N SER A 327 10.06 5.64 6.33
CA SER A 327 10.66 4.85 5.26
C SER A 327 10.02 5.18 3.92
N LEU A 328 10.86 5.49 2.93
CA LEU A 328 10.46 5.73 1.54
C LEU A 328 10.08 4.46 0.78
N ALA A 329 10.08 3.29 1.44
CA ALA A 329 9.62 2.04 0.87
C ALA A 329 8.10 2.03 0.67
N GLY A 330 7.64 1.37 -0.39
CA GLY A 330 6.32 1.62 -1.02
C GLY A 330 5.12 1.62 -0.07
N SER A 331 5.03 0.67 0.86
CA SER A 331 3.87 0.54 1.74
C SER A 331 3.87 1.51 2.93
N SER A 332 5.01 1.64 3.61
CA SER A 332 5.17 2.59 4.71
C SER A 332 4.98 4.03 4.21
N LEU A 333 5.54 4.36 3.04
CA LEU A 333 5.39 5.67 2.42
C LEU A 333 3.91 6.03 2.24
N ARG A 334 3.10 5.10 1.71
CA ARG A 334 1.68 5.35 1.45
C ARG A 334 0.88 5.48 2.75
N ALA A 335 1.14 4.64 3.74
CA ALA A 335 0.47 4.73 5.04
C ALA A 335 0.78 6.06 5.74
N THR A 336 2.07 6.42 5.83
CA THR A 336 2.51 7.72 6.38
C THR A 336 1.93 8.89 5.60
N LEU A 337 1.85 8.79 4.27
CA LEU A 337 1.24 9.81 3.43
C LEU A 337 -0.25 9.98 3.71
N MET A 338 -0.99 8.88 3.83
CA MET A 338 -2.42 8.89 4.17
C MET A 338 -2.70 9.53 5.53
N GLU A 339 -1.98 9.09 6.56
CA GLU A 339 -2.18 9.60 7.92
C GLU A 339 -1.72 11.05 8.04
N GLY A 340 -0.55 11.39 7.48
CA GLY A 340 0.01 12.74 7.52
C GLY A 340 -0.82 13.77 6.75
N MET A 341 -1.29 13.44 5.55
CA MET A 341 -2.17 14.34 4.77
C MET A 341 -3.54 14.53 5.43
N THR A 342 -4.03 13.52 6.15
CA THR A 342 -5.27 13.64 6.93
C THR A 342 -5.07 14.55 8.13
N ALA A 343 -3.96 14.38 8.86
CA ALA A 343 -3.61 15.20 10.03
C ALA A 343 -3.43 16.68 9.66
N ILE A 344 -2.71 16.99 8.58
CA ILE A 344 -2.54 18.39 8.14
C ILE A 344 -3.85 19.00 7.66
N ALA A 345 -4.71 18.23 6.99
CA ALA A 345 -6.00 18.72 6.54
C ALA A 345 -6.91 19.06 7.73
N SER A 346 -6.92 18.25 8.81
CA SER A 346 -7.72 18.56 10.00
C SER A 346 -7.33 19.88 10.69
N GLU A 347 -6.09 20.33 10.52
CA GLU A 347 -5.60 21.60 11.06
C GLU A 347 -5.74 22.79 10.08
N SER A 348 -6.16 22.55 8.84
CA SER A 348 -6.23 23.58 7.78
C SER A 348 -7.12 24.78 8.10
N ALA A 349 -8.09 24.62 9.01
CA ALA A 349 -8.97 25.69 9.46
C ALA A 349 -8.27 26.67 10.44
N ASN A 350 -7.15 26.27 11.04
CA ASN A 350 -6.39 27.06 12.01
C ASN A 350 -5.20 27.79 11.38
N LEU A 351 -4.93 27.56 10.09
CA LEU A 351 -3.80 28.14 9.37
C LEU A 351 -4.19 29.46 8.70
N ASN A 352 -3.24 30.39 8.66
CA ASN A 352 -3.38 31.67 7.98
C ASN A 352 -3.70 31.50 6.49
N ASP A 353 -4.41 32.50 5.94
CA ASP A 353 -4.81 32.56 4.54
C ASP A 353 -3.66 32.91 3.57
N ASP A 354 -2.42 33.08 4.08
CA ASP A 354 -1.23 33.33 3.25
C ASP A 354 -0.61 32.03 2.69
N VAL A 355 -1.06 30.88 3.18
CA VAL A 355 -0.63 29.55 2.70
C VAL A 355 -1.59 29.06 1.63
N GLU A 356 -1.10 28.89 0.41
CA GLU A 356 -1.91 28.48 -0.75
C GLU A 356 -2.03 26.95 -0.85
N ALA A 357 -1.08 26.22 -0.28
CA ALA A 357 -1.08 24.75 -0.27
C ALA A 357 -0.46 24.15 0.99
N LEU A 358 -0.89 22.93 1.31
CA LEU A 358 -0.43 22.16 2.46
C LEU A 358 0.12 20.81 2.01
N GLY A 359 1.18 20.35 2.65
CA GLY A 359 1.74 19.06 2.32
C GLY A 359 2.58 18.44 3.42
N ILE A 360 3.05 17.24 3.13
CA ILE A 360 4.04 16.56 3.96
C ILE A 360 5.27 16.23 3.13
N ARG A 361 6.45 16.31 3.75
CA ARG A 361 7.72 15.84 3.22
C ARG A 361 8.18 14.66 4.07
N ILE A 362 8.19 13.48 3.49
CA ILE A 362 8.67 12.26 4.15
C ILE A 362 10.18 12.19 3.93
N VAL A 363 10.95 12.19 5.01
CA VAL A 363 12.41 12.17 5.01
C VAL A 363 12.91 10.85 5.59
N ASP A 364 13.88 10.22 4.93
CA ASP A 364 14.62 9.10 5.51
C ASP A 364 15.64 9.60 6.54
N CYS A 365 15.20 9.70 7.79
CA CYS A 365 16.00 10.20 8.92
C CYS A 365 17.08 9.20 9.40
N GLU A 366 17.00 7.93 8.99
CA GLU A 366 18.00 6.91 9.33
C GLU A 366 19.05 6.71 8.22
N GLY A 367 18.72 7.14 6.99
CA GLY A 367 19.51 6.86 5.80
C GLY A 367 20.17 8.06 5.15
N ASN A 368 19.98 8.15 3.84
CA ASN A 368 20.76 8.93 2.87
C ASN A 368 20.21 10.35 2.62
N GLY A 369 19.29 10.83 3.45
CA GLY A 369 18.68 12.16 3.32
C GLY A 369 17.76 12.29 2.12
N GLN A 370 17.31 11.17 1.53
CA GLN A 370 16.28 11.22 0.50
C GLN A 370 14.97 11.69 1.12
N SER A 371 14.23 12.50 0.36
CA SER A 371 12.89 12.93 0.74
C SER A 371 11.93 12.90 -0.44
N ARG A 372 10.65 12.78 -0.14
CA ARG A 372 9.55 12.96 -1.10
C ARG A 372 8.51 13.86 -0.47
N ALA A 373 8.10 14.90 -1.19
CA ALA A 373 7.06 15.81 -0.76
C ALA A 373 5.81 15.67 -1.62
N PHE A 374 4.67 15.73 -0.96
CA PHE A 374 3.36 15.74 -1.58
C PHE A 374 2.55 16.86 -0.95
N ALA A 375 1.82 17.59 -1.78
CA ALA A 375 0.99 18.70 -1.34
C ALA A 375 -0.37 18.68 -2.04
N VAL A 376 -1.30 19.43 -1.47
CA VAL A 376 -2.65 19.65 -1.94
C VAL A 376 -3.01 21.13 -1.74
N ALA A 377 -3.85 21.68 -2.61
CA ALA A 377 -4.33 23.05 -2.46
C ALA A 377 -5.08 23.24 -1.13
N MET A 378 -4.95 24.42 -0.52
CA MET A 378 -5.57 24.76 0.77
C MET A 378 -7.09 24.55 0.77
N ASP A 379 -7.79 24.96 -0.29
CA ASP A 379 -9.24 24.80 -0.41
C ASP A 379 -9.66 23.32 -0.33
N ALA A 380 -8.96 22.42 -1.03
CA ALA A 380 -9.26 21.00 -1.00
C ALA A 380 -8.97 20.36 0.38
N ALA A 381 -7.97 20.85 1.11
CA ALA A 381 -7.72 20.41 2.49
C ALA A 381 -8.85 20.86 3.43
N ARG A 382 -9.35 22.09 3.28
CA ARG A 382 -10.47 22.63 4.07
C ARG A 382 -11.77 21.91 3.76
N ASP A 383 -12.08 21.67 2.49
CA ASP A 383 -13.26 20.92 2.06
C ASP A 383 -13.23 19.48 2.61
N PHE A 384 -12.07 18.83 2.59
CA PHE A 384 -11.91 17.50 3.19
C PHE A 384 -12.12 17.51 4.71
N ALA A 385 -11.56 18.50 5.42
CA ALA A 385 -11.70 18.64 6.87
C ALA A 385 -13.16 18.91 7.30
N GLN A 386 -13.93 19.61 6.46
CA GLN A 386 -15.35 19.89 6.68
C GLN A 386 -16.26 18.73 6.27
N GLY A 387 -15.72 17.74 5.55
CA GLY A 387 -16.45 16.58 5.02
C GLY A 387 -17.19 16.86 3.70
N ASP A 388 -16.90 17.98 3.04
CA ASP A 388 -17.43 18.34 1.72
C ASP A 388 -16.70 17.61 0.58
N LEU A 389 -15.45 17.23 0.81
CA LEU A 389 -14.65 16.39 -0.08
C LEU A 389 -14.44 15.01 0.54
N ASP A 390 -14.74 13.93 -0.20
CA ASP A 390 -14.46 12.58 0.29
C ASP A 390 -12.97 12.23 0.21
N ALA A 391 -12.56 11.16 0.91
CA ALA A 391 -11.17 10.75 1.00
C ALA A 391 -10.54 10.36 -0.36
N VAL A 392 -11.32 9.83 -1.30
CA VAL A 392 -10.83 9.41 -2.62
C VAL A 392 -10.59 10.65 -3.49
N ALA A 393 -11.51 11.60 -3.47
CA ALA A 393 -11.38 12.88 -4.17
C ALA A 393 -10.23 13.71 -3.59
N PHE A 394 -10.08 13.75 -2.26
CA PHE A 394 -8.95 14.41 -1.59
C PHE A 394 -7.60 13.83 -2.01
N GLN A 395 -7.46 12.49 -1.99
CA GLN A 395 -6.26 11.80 -2.48
C GLN A 395 -5.97 12.09 -3.96
N GLY A 396 -7.01 12.20 -4.79
CA GLY A 396 -6.87 12.56 -6.21
C GLY A 396 -6.29 13.96 -6.44
N GLY A 397 -6.41 14.85 -5.44
CA GLY A 397 -5.87 16.20 -5.45
C GLY A 397 -4.37 16.30 -5.14
N TRP A 398 -3.74 15.22 -4.64
CA TRP A 398 -2.34 15.27 -4.23
C TRP A 398 -1.42 15.41 -5.45
N ARG A 399 -0.39 16.23 -5.28
CA ARG A 399 0.66 16.49 -6.28
C ARG A 399 2.03 16.30 -5.65
N PRO A 400 2.95 15.59 -6.31
CA PRO A 400 4.34 15.62 -5.89
C PRO A 400 4.89 17.04 -6.05
N VAL A 401 5.63 17.53 -5.06
CA VAL A 401 6.30 18.85 -5.09
C VAL A 401 7.80 18.67 -4.80
N ALA A 402 8.62 19.60 -5.28
CA ALA A 402 10.07 19.57 -5.11
C ALA A 402 10.50 20.08 -3.73
#